data_AF-A0A1B6K1W1-F1
#
_entry.id   AF-A0A1B6K1W1-F1
#
_cell.length_a   1.000
_cell.length_b   1.000
_cell.length_c   1.000
_cell.angle_alpha   90.00
_cell.angle_beta   90.00
_cell.angle_gamma   90.00
#
_symmetry.space_group_name_H-M   'P 1'
#
loop_
_entity.id
_entity.type
_entity.pdbx_description
1 polymer ?
#
loop_
_entity_poly.entity_id
_entity_poly.type
_entity_poly.pdbx_seq_one_letter_code
_entity_poly.pdbx_strand_id
1 'polypeptide(L)'
;MEKKSVEVQVFDSDFSVLLRESLTYEIKMESRSKSRLRNFVMICIMLALSGIVYFGYFCSDQVCALTTQKSSWSDWTLKFPIQDNLGKPLALHSSPINSKSSNPGLSYDDVLNENFQFDMNAHDVMVFLHIQKTGGTSFGRHLVQDLDLQRPCTCQRKRKRCYCFRPNRNENWLFSRYSTGWKCGLHADWTELTSCVDSELDKNEGDAVKRRYFYITLLREPISRYLSEFRHVQRGATWRNSRHWCGGRVATDAELPHCYQGSSWRGVTLDEFAACPHNLAANRQTRMMSDLALVGCYNTSYMSASERNRVMLASAKRNLAAMAFFALTEYQKMGQYVFEETFNLRFAVPFEQHNSTLS
;
A
#
# COMPACT_ATOMS: atom_id res chain seq x y z
N MET A 1 31.74 -27.93 8.39
CA MET A 1 31.45 -27.53 7.00
C MET A 1 31.52 -26.02 6.94
N GLU A 2 32.45 -25.51 6.14
CA GLU A 2 32.76 -24.09 5.97
C GLU A 2 31.54 -23.31 5.44
N LYS A 3 31.23 -22.17 6.07
CA LYS A 3 30.23 -21.22 5.55
C LYS A 3 30.95 -20.25 4.61
N LYS A 4 30.61 -20.29 3.32
CA LYS A 4 30.91 -19.19 2.39
C LYS A 4 29.92 -18.06 2.63
N SER A 5 30.41 -16.90 3.04
CA SER A 5 29.68 -15.64 2.97
C SER A 5 29.93 -14.98 1.61
N VAL A 6 28.86 -14.64 0.89
CA VAL A 6 28.93 -13.75 -0.27
C VAL A 6 28.63 -12.36 0.25
N GLU A 7 29.62 -11.48 0.20
CA GLU A 7 29.48 -10.07 0.56
C GLU A 7 29.22 -9.29 -0.73
N VAL A 8 28.06 -8.61 -0.80
CA VAL A 8 27.76 -7.68 -1.90
C VAL A 8 28.10 -6.28 -1.40
N GLN A 9 29.27 -5.77 -1.80
CA GLN A 9 29.66 -4.40 -1.54
C GLN A 9 28.89 -3.46 -2.49
N VAL A 10 27.95 -2.69 -1.94
CA VAL A 10 27.30 -1.59 -2.64
C VAL A 10 28.17 -0.34 -2.43
N PHE A 11 28.99 -0.01 -3.43
CA PHE A 11 29.67 1.28 -3.46
C PHE A 11 28.76 2.34 -4.09
N ASP A 12 28.65 3.45 -3.35
CA ASP A 12 28.10 4.75 -3.76
C ASP A 12 26.64 4.81 -4.22
N SER A 13 25.77 5.17 -3.28
CA SER A 13 24.62 6.02 -3.56
C SER A 13 24.14 6.67 -2.26
N ASP A 14 23.56 7.87 -2.34
CA ASP A 14 22.88 8.64 -1.27
C ASP A 14 21.73 7.87 -0.54
N PHE A 15 21.65 6.56 -0.73
CA PHE A 15 20.70 5.63 -0.15
C PHE A 15 21.09 5.20 1.28
N SER A 16 22.36 5.33 1.66
CA SER A 16 22.86 4.98 3.00
C SER A 16 22.39 5.94 4.10
N VAL A 17 22.00 7.18 3.74
CA VAL A 17 21.53 8.19 4.69
C VAL A 17 20.08 7.93 5.13
N LEU A 18 19.26 7.28 4.30
CA LEU A 18 17.85 6.98 4.60
C LEU A 18 17.65 5.67 5.37
N LEU A 19 18.67 4.82 5.45
CA LEU A 19 18.63 3.54 6.16
C LEU A 19 19.35 3.55 7.51
N ARG A 20 19.88 4.69 7.95
CA ARG A 20 20.67 4.77 9.19
C ARG A 20 19.86 4.56 10.48
N GLU A 21 18.56 4.35 10.38
CA GLU A 21 17.69 4.01 11.53
C GLU A 21 17.26 2.54 11.60
N SER A 22 17.76 1.64 10.74
CA SER A 22 17.62 0.22 10.99
C SER A 22 18.77 -0.28 11.87
N LEU A 23 18.48 -0.44 13.16
CA LEU A 23 19.29 -1.17 14.12
C LEU A 23 19.87 -2.45 13.48
N THR A 24 21.19 -2.54 13.42
CA THR A 24 21.90 -3.78 13.12
C THR A 24 21.55 -4.82 14.17
N TYR A 25 20.67 -5.76 13.82
CA TYR A 25 20.45 -6.95 14.63
C TYR A 25 21.57 -7.96 14.34
N GLU A 26 22.55 -8.05 15.23
CA GLU A 26 23.37 -9.26 15.35
C GLU A 26 22.46 -10.39 15.86
N ILE A 27 22.14 -11.36 15.00
CA ILE A 27 21.49 -12.59 15.44
C ILE A 27 22.52 -13.44 16.19
N LYS A 28 22.66 -13.20 17.48
CA LYS A 28 23.35 -14.11 18.39
C LYS A 28 22.44 -15.30 18.67
N MET A 29 22.57 -16.36 17.89
CA MET A 29 21.94 -17.65 18.23
C MET A 29 22.63 -18.23 19.47
N GLU A 30 22.10 -17.91 20.64
CA GLU A 30 22.47 -18.61 21.88
C GLU A 30 21.69 -19.92 21.95
N SER A 31 22.38 -21.05 21.80
CA SER A 31 21.77 -22.37 21.97
C SER A 31 21.46 -22.59 23.45
N ARG A 32 20.22 -22.31 23.84
CA ARG A 32 19.77 -22.43 25.23
C ARG A 32 19.75 -23.92 25.64
N SER A 33 20.68 -24.30 26.53
CA SER A 33 20.84 -25.66 27.05
C SER A 33 19.58 -26.18 27.74
N LYS A 34 19.11 -27.35 27.31
CA LYS A 34 17.92 -28.08 27.80
C LYS A 34 17.93 -28.37 29.31
N SER A 35 19.05 -28.19 30.03
CA SER A 35 19.12 -28.50 31.47
C SER A 35 18.47 -27.43 32.37
N ARG A 36 18.50 -26.15 32.00
CA ARG A 36 17.96 -25.06 32.84
C ARG A 36 16.43 -25.05 32.88
N LEU A 37 15.78 -25.45 31.79
CA LEU A 37 14.32 -25.55 31.73
C LEU A 37 13.79 -26.69 32.62
N ARG A 38 14.49 -27.84 32.66
CA ARG A 38 14.11 -28.99 33.50
C ARG A 38 14.21 -28.65 34.99
N ASN A 39 15.25 -27.94 35.41
CA ASN A 39 15.41 -27.54 36.81
C ASN A 39 14.33 -26.53 37.24
N PHE A 40 13.95 -25.60 36.36
CA PHE A 40 12.90 -24.62 36.66
C PHE A 40 11.53 -25.28 36.82
N VAL A 41 11.20 -26.25 35.94
CA VAL A 41 9.95 -27.02 36.04
C VAL A 41 9.90 -27.84 37.34
N MET A 42 11.01 -28.45 37.76
CA MET A 42 11.06 -29.19 39.02
C MET A 42 10.85 -28.29 40.25
N ILE A 43 11.39 -27.06 40.24
CA ILE A 43 11.18 -26.08 41.32
C ILE A 43 9.70 -25.66 41.39
N CYS A 44 9.06 -25.40 40.24
CA CYS A 44 7.64 -25.05 40.21
C CYS A 44 6.74 -26.19 40.74
N ILE A 45 7.06 -27.45 40.42
CA ILE A 45 6.31 -28.61 40.94
C ILE A 45 6.49 -28.73 42.45
N MET A 46 7.71 -28.55 42.97
CA MET A 46 7.96 -28.60 44.40
C MET A 46 7.23 -27.49 45.16
N LEU A 47 7.18 -26.27 44.61
CA LEU A 47 6.44 -25.15 45.20
C LEU A 47 4.92 -25.40 45.21
N ALA A 48 4.38 -25.99 44.14
CA ALA A 48 2.96 -26.34 44.08
C ALA A 48 2.60 -27.43 45.11
N LEU A 49 3.42 -28.46 45.25
CA LEU A 49 3.20 -29.53 46.22
C LEU A 49 3.34 -29.01 47.66
N SER A 50 4.33 -28.14 47.94
CA SER A 50 4.43 -27.50 49.25
C SER A 50 3.25 -26.58 49.54
N GLY A 51 2.71 -25.90 48.52
CA GLY A 51 1.50 -25.09 48.65
C GLY A 51 0.29 -25.95 49.00
N ILE A 52 0.09 -27.08 48.33
CA ILE A 52 -1.03 -28.00 48.59
C ILE A 52 -0.93 -28.58 50.01
N VAL A 53 0.26 -28.98 50.46
CA VAL A 53 0.45 -29.51 51.82
C VAL A 53 0.27 -28.40 52.87
N TYR A 54 0.79 -27.20 52.61
CA TYR A 54 0.66 -26.06 53.52
C TYR A 54 -0.81 -25.62 53.67
N PHE A 55 -1.52 -25.45 52.55
CA PHE A 55 -2.94 -25.10 52.58
C PHE A 55 -3.80 -26.26 53.09
N GLY A 56 -3.46 -27.52 52.80
CA GLY A 56 -4.17 -28.69 53.32
C GLY A 56 -3.97 -28.94 54.81
N TYR A 57 -2.86 -28.48 55.39
CA TYR A 57 -2.58 -28.63 56.82
C TYR A 57 -3.12 -27.46 57.65
N PHE A 58 -3.14 -26.24 57.10
CA PHE A 58 -3.60 -25.03 57.81
C PHE A 58 -5.04 -24.61 57.52
N CYS A 59 -5.70 -25.11 56.47
CA CYS A 59 -7.14 -24.90 56.25
C CYS A 59 -7.95 -26.09 56.77
N SER A 60 -8.33 -26.02 58.04
CA SER A 60 -9.36 -26.89 58.62
C SER A 60 -10.76 -26.39 58.23
N ASP A 61 -11.40 -27.14 57.34
CA ASP A 61 -12.83 -27.37 57.09
C ASP A 61 -13.91 -26.28 57.17
N GLN A 62 -13.65 -25.01 57.47
CA GLN A 62 -14.69 -23.98 57.27
C GLN A 62 -14.15 -22.67 56.69
N VAL A 63 -14.79 -22.30 55.56
CA VAL A 63 -14.85 -20.97 54.95
C VAL A 63 -13.65 -20.55 54.08
N CYS A 64 -13.71 -20.93 52.79
CA CYS A 64 -13.12 -20.15 51.69
C CYS A 64 -14.07 -20.17 50.48
N ALA A 65 -15.30 -19.66 50.66
CA ALA A 65 -16.15 -19.27 49.55
C ALA A 65 -15.63 -17.94 48.99
N LEU A 66 -15.21 -17.96 47.72
CA LEU A 66 -14.76 -16.80 46.95
C LEU A 66 -15.86 -15.72 46.88
N THR A 67 -15.71 -14.64 47.65
CA THR A 67 -16.47 -13.40 47.45
C THR A 67 -15.75 -12.51 46.45
N THR A 68 -16.45 -12.18 45.37
CA THR A 68 -16.05 -11.24 44.31
C THR A 68 -16.04 -9.80 44.84
N GLN A 69 -14.84 -9.26 45.09
CA GLN A 69 -14.66 -7.84 45.38
C GLN A 69 -14.11 -7.12 44.14
N LYS A 70 -14.89 -6.16 43.62
CA LYS A 70 -14.51 -5.24 42.54
C LYS A 70 -13.24 -4.47 42.90
N SER A 71 -12.22 -4.52 42.04
CA SER A 71 -11.05 -3.64 42.13
C SER A 71 -11.16 -2.48 41.13
N SER A 72 -11.39 -1.29 41.65
CA SER A 72 -11.13 -0.01 41.00
C SER A 72 -9.62 0.19 40.84
N TRP A 73 -9.11 0.34 39.62
CA TRP A 73 -7.70 0.66 39.37
C TRP A 73 -7.63 1.98 38.60
N SER A 74 -6.98 2.96 39.23
CA SER A 74 -6.61 4.26 38.71
C SER A 74 -5.33 4.18 37.88
N ASP A 75 -5.38 4.73 36.67
CA ASP A 75 -4.26 5.01 35.77
C ASP A 75 -3.14 5.81 36.44
N TRP A 76 -1.91 5.26 36.43
CA TRP A 76 -0.67 6.04 36.56
C TRP A 76 0.30 5.60 35.46
N THR A 77 0.17 6.23 34.29
CA THR A 77 1.18 6.20 33.22
C THR A 77 2.22 7.30 33.47
N LEU A 78 3.46 6.88 33.66
CA LEU A 78 4.62 7.74 33.88
C LEU A 78 5.03 8.38 32.54
N LYS A 79 4.81 9.69 32.40
CA LYS A 79 5.31 10.53 31.30
C LYS A 79 6.77 10.91 31.55
N PHE A 80 7.65 10.62 30.59
CA PHE A 80 8.93 11.32 30.41
C PHE A 80 8.86 12.11 29.10
N PRO A 81 9.13 13.44 29.08
CA PRO A 81 9.25 14.20 27.84
C PRO A 81 10.73 14.26 27.42
N ILE A 82 11.05 13.66 26.27
CA ILE A 82 12.26 13.99 25.51
C ILE A 82 11.81 14.85 24.33
N GLN A 83 12.32 16.07 24.30
CA GLN A 83 11.90 17.15 23.43
C GLN A 83 12.94 17.31 22.32
N ASP A 84 12.77 16.57 21.22
CA ASP A 84 13.54 16.82 19.98
C ASP A 84 12.67 17.60 18.99
N ASN A 85 12.86 18.92 19.00
CA ASN A 85 12.33 19.82 17.99
C ASN A 85 13.30 19.92 16.82
N LEU A 86 13.07 19.13 15.76
CA LEU A 86 13.66 19.39 14.46
C LEU A 86 12.72 18.91 13.34
N GLY A 87 12.18 19.84 12.54
CA GLY A 87 11.51 19.50 11.28
C GLY A 87 10.02 19.86 11.11
N LYS A 88 9.51 20.95 11.70
CA LYS A 88 8.20 21.49 11.26
C LYS A 88 8.35 22.26 9.94
N PRO A 89 7.59 21.93 8.88
CA PRO A 89 7.42 22.85 7.76
C PRO A 89 6.54 24.03 8.20
N LEU A 90 6.86 25.21 7.65
CA LEU A 90 6.16 26.47 7.84
C LEU A 90 4.65 26.30 7.62
N ALA A 91 3.85 26.55 8.65
CA ALA A 91 2.43 26.79 8.52
C ALA A 91 2.25 28.19 7.91
N LEU A 92 1.98 28.26 6.61
CA LEU A 92 1.50 29.48 5.97
C LEU A 92 0.23 29.19 5.17
N HIS A 93 -0.88 29.72 5.70
CA HIS A 93 -2.13 30.05 5.03
C HIS A 93 -2.73 29.06 4.02
N SER A 94 -3.58 28.17 4.53
CA SER A 94 -4.86 27.87 3.87
C SER A 94 -5.94 27.63 4.92
N SER A 95 -7.10 28.25 4.71
CA SER A 95 -8.26 28.31 5.61
C SER A 95 -8.79 26.92 6.03
N PRO A 96 -9.49 26.80 7.17
CA PRO A 96 -9.78 25.51 7.79
C PRO A 96 -11.00 24.86 7.13
N ILE A 97 -10.76 23.93 6.20
CA ILE A 97 -11.77 22.96 5.80
C ILE A 97 -11.34 21.60 6.35
N ASN A 98 -11.80 21.33 7.57
CA ASN A 98 -12.10 20.00 8.14
C ASN A 98 -11.36 18.79 7.52
N SER A 99 -10.04 18.75 7.56
CA SER A 99 -9.26 17.56 7.23
C SER A 99 -9.16 16.67 8.47
N LYS A 100 -10.20 15.89 8.75
CA LYS A 100 -10.05 14.67 9.55
C LYS A 100 -9.00 13.80 8.84
N SER A 101 -7.84 13.65 9.46
CA SER A 101 -6.79 12.65 9.22
C SER A 101 -7.06 11.74 8.02
N SER A 102 -6.60 12.12 6.84
CA SER A 102 -6.54 11.25 5.68
C SER A 102 -5.48 10.18 5.97
N ASN A 103 -5.86 9.10 6.64
CA ASN A 103 -4.96 7.99 6.94
C ASN A 103 -4.48 7.38 5.60
N PRO A 104 -3.20 7.51 5.23
CA PRO A 104 -2.71 7.10 3.93
C PRO A 104 -2.45 5.58 3.94
N GLY A 105 -3.50 4.79 4.13
CA GLY A 105 -3.42 3.32 4.15
C GLY A 105 -2.49 2.71 5.21
N LEU A 106 -2.29 1.40 5.13
CA LEU A 106 -1.30 0.65 5.91
C LEU A 106 -0.08 0.33 5.04
N SER A 107 1.14 0.49 5.60
CA SER A 107 2.40 0.16 4.94
C SER A 107 2.70 -1.33 4.97
N TYR A 108 3.58 -1.81 4.08
CA TYR A 108 4.12 -3.16 4.12
C TYR A 108 4.76 -3.50 5.47
N ASP A 109 5.49 -2.58 6.10
CA ASP A 109 6.09 -2.82 7.42
C ASP A 109 5.02 -2.98 8.51
N ASP A 110 3.89 -2.27 8.40
CA ASP A 110 2.74 -2.44 9.31
C ASP A 110 2.08 -3.82 9.11
N VAL A 111 2.02 -4.28 7.86
CA VAL A 111 1.53 -5.63 7.51
C VAL A 111 2.43 -6.73 8.10
N LEU A 112 3.74 -6.50 8.18
CA LEU A 112 4.69 -7.48 8.71
C LEU A 112 4.84 -7.47 10.25
N ASN A 113 4.80 -6.29 10.90
CA ASN A 113 5.28 -6.14 12.28
C ASN A 113 4.21 -6.33 13.36
N GLU A 114 2.94 -6.38 13.01
CA GLU A 114 1.83 -6.63 13.95
C GLU A 114 0.80 -7.54 13.28
N ASN A 115 -0.21 -8.04 14.01
CA ASN A 115 -1.24 -8.97 13.50
C ASN A 115 -2.17 -8.38 12.39
N PHE A 116 -1.66 -7.53 11.51
CA PHE A 116 -2.34 -6.88 10.39
C PHE A 116 -2.48 -7.80 9.19
N GLN A 117 -3.17 -8.91 9.39
CA GLN A 117 -3.69 -9.69 8.27
C GLN A 117 -4.85 -8.93 7.62
N PHE A 118 -4.91 -9.02 6.29
CA PHE A 118 -6.04 -8.52 5.53
C PHE A 118 -7.30 -9.31 5.86
N ASP A 119 -8.30 -8.65 6.44
CA ASP A 119 -9.56 -9.28 6.82
C ASP A 119 -10.69 -8.84 5.88
N MET A 120 -11.00 -9.72 4.94
CA MET A 120 -12.08 -9.55 3.97
C MET A 120 -13.47 -9.57 4.59
N ASN A 121 -13.64 -10.22 5.75
CA ASN A 121 -14.92 -10.26 6.48
C ASN A 121 -15.17 -8.95 7.25
N ALA A 122 -14.10 -8.29 7.71
CA ALA A 122 -14.14 -6.96 8.33
C ALA A 122 -14.36 -5.85 7.29
N HIS A 123 -13.70 -4.69 7.46
CA HIS A 123 -13.88 -3.48 6.65
C HIS A 123 -12.62 -3.12 5.85
N ASP A 124 -11.73 -4.09 5.64
CA ASP A 124 -10.51 -3.88 4.87
C ASP A 124 -10.84 -3.79 3.39
N VAL A 125 -10.16 -2.86 2.69
CA VAL A 125 -10.33 -2.64 1.26
C VAL A 125 -8.98 -2.58 0.58
N MET A 126 -8.79 -3.44 -0.40
CA MET A 126 -7.65 -3.38 -1.30
C MET A 126 -7.91 -2.33 -2.39
N VAL A 127 -6.97 -1.40 -2.59
CA VAL A 127 -7.10 -0.32 -3.57
C VAL A 127 -6.02 -0.47 -4.63
N PHE A 128 -6.40 -0.80 -5.87
CA PHE A 128 -5.46 -0.99 -6.95
C PHE A 128 -5.22 0.30 -7.75
N LEU A 129 -4.07 0.94 -7.53
CA LEU A 129 -3.58 2.07 -8.31
C LEU A 129 -2.99 1.56 -9.63
N HIS A 130 -3.74 1.68 -10.71
CA HIS A 130 -3.37 1.17 -12.03
C HIS A 130 -2.67 2.25 -12.87
N ILE A 131 -1.34 2.23 -12.90
CA ILE A 131 -0.52 3.07 -13.78
C ILE A 131 -0.58 2.54 -15.22
N GLN A 132 -0.66 3.44 -16.21
CA GLN A 132 -0.70 3.02 -17.61
C GLN A 132 0.56 2.22 -17.99
N LYS A 133 0.31 1.10 -18.69
CA LYS A 133 1.32 0.26 -19.36
C LYS A 133 2.25 -0.53 -18.42
N THR A 134 1.84 -0.75 -17.17
CA THR A 134 2.55 -1.58 -16.19
C THR A 134 1.94 -2.97 -16.02
N GLY A 135 1.32 -3.53 -17.08
CA GLY A 135 0.68 -4.85 -17.00
C GLY A 135 -0.64 -4.91 -16.20
N GLY A 136 -1.11 -3.79 -15.64
CA GLY A 136 -2.28 -3.75 -14.74
C GLY A 136 -3.61 -4.23 -15.33
N THR A 137 -3.71 -4.42 -16.66
CA THR A 137 -4.87 -5.10 -17.26
C THR A 137 -4.89 -6.60 -16.99
N SER A 138 -3.74 -7.27 -17.04
CA SER A 138 -3.64 -8.71 -16.72
C SER A 138 -3.78 -8.92 -15.22
N PHE A 139 -2.99 -8.21 -14.40
CA PHE A 139 -3.08 -8.30 -12.94
C PHE A 139 -4.46 -7.94 -12.40
N GLY A 140 -5.07 -6.87 -12.90
CA GLY A 140 -6.43 -6.51 -12.50
C GLY A 140 -7.48 -7.58 -12.84
N ARG A 141 -7.27 -8.43 -13.86
CA ARG A 141 -8.13 -9.58 -14.12
C ARG A 141 -7.88 -10.70 -13.11
N HIS A 142 -6.61 -11.01 -12.83
CA HIS A 142 -6.25 -11.99 -11.80
C HIS A 142 -6.92 -11.67 -10.46
N LEU A 143 -6.93 -10.40 -10.04
CA LEU A 143 -7.60 -9.96 -8.80
C LEU A 143 -9.12 -10.22 -8.75
N VAL A 144 -9.80 -10.29 -9.89
CA VAL A 144 -11.27 -10.47 -9.93
C VAL A 144 -11.72 -11.83 -10.45
N GLN A 145 -10.84 -12.60 -11.08
CA GLN A 145 -11.17 -13.87 -11.73
C GLN A 145 -10.44 -15.07 -11.13
N ASP A 146 -9.21 -14.88 -10.65
CA ASP A 146 -8.30 -15.99 -10.41
C ASP A 146 -7.94 -16.15 -8.92
N LEU A 147 -8.43 -15.29 -8.02
CA LEU A 147 -8.29 -15.51 -6.57
C LEU A 147 -9.24 -16.62 -6.09
N ASP A 148 -8.71 -17.50 -5.25
CA ASP A 148 -9.50 -18.49 -4.52
C ASP A 148 -10.15 -17.82 -3.31
N LEU A 149 -11.45 -17.53 -3.43
CA LEU A 149 -12.22 -16.76 -2.46
C LEU A 149 -13.43 -17.58 -2.00
N GLN A 150 -13.77 -17.48 -0.72
CA GLN A 150 -15.01 -18.05 -0.19
C GLN A 150 -16.25 -17.60 -0.98
N ARG A 151 -16.27 -16.33 -1.39
CA ARG A 151 -17.24 -15.77 -2.32
C ARG A 151 -16.51 -15.15 -3.52
N PRO A 152 -16.46 -15.85 -4.68
CA PRO A 152 -15.83 -15.33 -5.88
C PRO A 152 -16.53 -14.07 -6.41
N CYS A 153 -15.79 -13.21 -7.10
CA CYS A 153 -16.38 -12.06 -7.77
C CYS A 153 -17.33 -12.50 -8.91
N THR A 154 -18.45 -11.82 -9.05
CA THR A 154 -19.42 -12.11 -10.14
C THR A 154 -19.17 -11.18 -11.34
N CYS A 155 -18.56 -11.72 -12.40
CA CYS A 155 -18.26 -10.98 -13.63
C CYS A 155 -19.35 -11.16 -14.70
N GLN A 156 -19.94 -10.06 -15.17
CA GLN A 156 -20.94 -10.12 -16.25
C GLN A 156 -20.28 -10.18 -17.63
N ARG A 157 -20.60 -11.17 -18.48
CA ARG A 157 -20.00 -11.32 -19.83
C ARG A 157 -20.08 -10.06 -20.71
N LYS A 158 -21.14 -9.26 -20.58
CA LYS A 158 -21.35 -8.03 -21.38
C LYS A 158 -20.71 -6.78 -20.79
N ARG A 159 -20.25 -6.81 -19.53
CA ARG A 159 -19.68 -5.64 -18.85
C ARG A 159 -18.26 -5.95 -18.42
N LYS A 160 -17.34 -5.00 -18.61
CA LYS A 160 -15.96 -5.11 -18.10
C LYS A 160 -15.87 -4.92 -16.58
N ARG A 161 -16.93 -5.17 -15.83
CA ARG A 161 -17.02 -4.93 -14.39
C ARG A 161 -17.56 -6.17 -13.70
N CYS A 162 -16.94 -6.53 -12.59
CA CYS A 162 -17.28 -7.64 -11.71
C CYS A 162 -17.76 -7.08 -10.37
N TYR A 163 -18.65 -7.81 -9.70
CA TYR A 163 -19.06 -7.50 -8.33
C TYR A 163 -18.20 -8.32 -7.37
N CYS A 164 -17.30 -7.65 -6.66
CA CYS A 164 -16.39 -8.26 -5.70
C CYS A 164 -16.84 -7.92 -4.28
N PHE A 165 -17.88 -8.63 -3.84
CA PHE A 165 -18.48 -8.42 -2.54
C PHE A 165 -17.85 -9.30 -1.47
N ARG A 166 -17.89 -8.83 -0.23
CA ARG A 166 -17.47 -9.59 0.95
C ARG A 166 -18.27 -10.91 1.05
N PRO A 167 -17.73 -11.93 1.73
CA PRO A 167 -18.44 -13.21 1.90
C PRO A 167 -19.82 -13.07 2.54
N ASN A 168 -19.93 -12.21 3.56
CA ASN A 168 -21.13 -12.13 4.41
C ASN A 168 -22.08 -10.97 4.05
N ARG A 169 -21.70 -10.06 3.14
CA ARG A 169 -22.46 -8.82 2.85
C ARG A 169 -22.14 -8.24 1.48
N ASN A 170 -22.99 -7.35 0.99
CA ASN A 170 -22.88 -6.73 -0.34
C ASN A 170 -22.03 -5.43 -0.32
N GLU A 171 -20.91 -5.46 0.40
CA GLU A 171 -19.92 -4.38 0.44
C GLU A 171 -18.69 -4.77 -0.38
N ASN A 172 -17.98 -3.80 -0.95
CA ASN A 172 -16.81 -4.09 -1.78
C ASN A 172 -15.55 -4.26 -0.92
N TRP A 173 -14.81 -5.35 -1.11
CA TRP A 173 -13.46 -5.53 -0.53
C TRP A 173 -12.34 -5.07 -1.47
N LEU A 174 -12.66 -4.82 -2.75
CA LEU A 174 -11.70 -4.41 -3.78
C LEU A 174 -12.17 -3.13 -4.47
N PHE A 175 -11.34 -2.10 -4.45
CA PHE A 175 -11.49 -0.89 -5.25
C PHE A 175 -10.53 -0.91 -6.44
N SER A 176 -11.06 -1.10 -7.64
CA SER A 176 -10.27 -1.23 -8.86
C SER A 176 -11.11 -0.92 -10.11
N ARG A 177 -10.44 -0.77 -11.25
CA ARG A 177 -11.09 -0.69 -12.57
C ARG A 177 -12.10 -1.81 -12.80
N TYR A 178 -11.78 -3.05 -12.39
CA TYR A 178 -12.59 -4.22 -12.70
C TYR A 178 -13.66 -4.52 -11.64
N SER A 179 -13.61 -3.90 -10.46
CA SER A 179 -14.63 -4.03 -9.43
C SER A 179 -15.56 -2.80 -9.37
N THR A 180 -15.05 -1.65 -8.93
CA THR A 180 -15.83 -0.41 -8.75
C THR A 180 -15.88 0.45 -10.01
N GLY A 181 -14.93 0.25 -10.94
CA GLY A 181 -14.77 1.07 -12.13
C GLY A 181 -13.90 2.29 -11.88
N TRP A 182 -13.96 3.28 -12.77
CA TRP A 182 -13.19 4.52 -12.67
C TRP A 182 -13.91 5.59 -11.83
N LYS A 183 -14.38 5.22 -10.63
CA LYS A 183 -15.17 6.10 -9.75
C LYS A 183 -14.42 7.37 -9.35
N CYS A 184 -13.12 7.25 -9.09
CA CYS A 184 -12.26 8.38 -8.75
C CYS A 184 -11.62 9.08 -9.97
N GLY A 185 -11.89 8.62 -11.18
CA GLY A 185 -11.26 9.12 -12.40
C GLY A 185 -10.59 8.00 -13.20
N LEU A 186 -10.48 8.21 -14.52
CA LEU A 186 -9.77 7.29 -15.40
C LEU A 186 -8.29 7.28 -15.05
N HIS A 187 -7.76 6.11 -14.66
CA HIS A 187 -6.39 5.97 -14.18
C HIS A 187 -6.05 6.96 -13.05
N ALA A 188 -6.96 7.07 -12.07
CA ALA A 188 -6.75 7.89 -10.89
C ALA A 188 -5.40 7.61 -10.22
N ASP A 189 -4.62 8.66 -9.99
CA ASP A 189 -3.31 8.59 -9.35
C ASP A 189 -3.41 8.56 -7.80
N TRP A 190 -2.26 8.54 -7.12
CA TRP A 190 -2.20 8.53 -5.66
C TRP A 190 -2.95 9.72 -5.04
N THR A 191 -2.82 10.91 -5.63
CA THR A 191 -3.46 12.14 -5.14
C THR A 191 -4.97 12.06 -5.31
N GLU A 192 -5.42 11.53 -6.44
CA GLU A 192 -6.84 11.34 -6.73
C GLU A 192 -7.47 10.24 -5.87
N LEU A 193 -6.81 9.09 -5.69
CA LEU A 193 -7.37 7.96 -4.96
C LEU A 193 -7.47 8.25 -3.45
N THR A 194 -6.40 8.76 -2.84
CA THR A 194 -6.36 9.03 -1.39
C THR A 194 -7.38 10.09 -0.96
N SER A 195 -7.78 10.99 -1.86
CA SER A 195 -8.80 12.02 -1.59
C SER A 195 -10.23 11.59 -1.95
N CYS A 196 -10.43 10.43 -2.59
CA CYS A 196 -11.72 10.07 -3.18
C CYS A 196 -12.30 8.73 -2.69
N VAL A 197 -11.47 7.69 -2.52
CA VAL A 197 -11.92 6.29 -2.37
C VAL A 197 -12.91 6.12 -1.22
N ASP A 198 -12.62 6.69 -0.05
CA ASP A 198 -13.46 6.59 1.14
C ASP A 198 -14.86 7.15 0.89
N SER A 199 -14.94 8.38 0.38
CA SER A 199 -16.21 9.02 0.04
C SER A 199 -17.02 8.27 -1.01
N GLU A 200 -16.37 7.62 -1.98
CA GLU A 200 -17.05 6.86 -3.03
C GLU A 200 -17.56 5.50 -2.54
N LEU A 201 -16.88 4.89 -1.56
CA LEU A 201 -17.36 3.66 -0.93
C LEU A 201 -18.55 3.94 -0.04
N ASP A 202 -18.51 5.00 0.78
CA ASP A 202 -19.65 5.44 1.60
C ASP A 202 -20.90 5.70 0.76
N LYS A 203 -20.76 6.41 -0.37
CA LYS A 203 -21.88 6.66 -1.29
C LYS A 203 -22.47 5.39 -1.89
N ASN A 204 -21.63 4.38 -2.16
CA ASN A 204 -22.08 3.14 -2.79
C ASN A 204 -22.70 2.17 -1.78
N GLU A 205 -22.24 2.18 -0.53
CA GLU A 205 -22.67 1.25 0.53
C GLU A 205 -23.77 1.84 1.42
N GLY A 206 -23.97 3.16 1.41
CA GLY A 206 -25.04 3.86 2.12
C GLY A 206 -24.68 4.25 3.56
N ASP A 207 -23.71 3.56 4.15
CA ASP A 207 -23.24 3.80 5.51
C ASP A 207 -21.78 4.28 5.53
N ALA A 208 -21.52 5.28 6.38
CA ALA A 208 -20.17 5.72 6.68
C ALA A 208 -19.49 4.72 7.61
N VAL A 209 -18.52 3.97 7.08
CA VAL A 209 -17.84 2.92 7.84
C VAL A 209 -16.35 3.19 7.92
N LYS A 210 -15.77 2.99 9.10
CA LYS A 210 -14.32 3.10 9.27
C LYS A 210 -13.64 1.91 8.57
N ARG A 211 -12.98 2.18 7.44
CA ARG A 211 -12.26 1.18 6.63
C ARG A 211 -10.75 1.30 6.81
N ARG A 212 -10.03 0.22 6.54
CA ARG A 212 -8.57 0.23 6.36
C ARG A 212 -8.26 0.02 4.88
N TYR A 213 -7.35 0.83 4.35
CA TYR A 213 -7.01 0.80 2.92
C TYR A 213 -5.64 0.19 2.69
N PHE A 214 -5.59 -0.84 1.86
CA PHE A 214 -4.36 -1.50 1.45
C PHE A 214 -4.10 -1.13 0.00
N TYR A 215 -3.29 -0.09 -0.19
CA TYR A 215 -2.93 0.38 -1.52
C TYR A 215 -1.93 -0.59 -2.16
N ILE A 216 -2.20 -0.92 -3.42
CA ILE A 216 -1.33 -1.77 -4.22
C ILE A 216 -1.11 -1.19 -5.62
N THR A 217 0.03 -1.49 -6.23
CA THR A 217 0.32 -1.05 -7.60
C THR A 217 1.22 -2.02 -8.37
N LEU A 218 1.40 -1.76 -9.66
CA LEU A 218 2.40 -2.40 -10.50
C LEU A 218 3.30 -1.35 -11.12
N LEU A 219 4.60 -1.66 -11.11
CA LEU A 219 5.62 -0.89 -11.80
C LEU A 219 6.19 -1.70 -12.98
N ARG A 220 6.90 -0.98 -13.84
CA ARG A 220 7.60 -1.51 -15.00
C ARG A 220 8.86 -0.70 -15.24
N GLU A 221 9.89 -1.33 -15.79
CA GLU A 221 11.09 -0.68 -16.28
C GLU A 221 10.70 0.54 -17.14
N PRO A 222 11.20 1.75 -16.80
CA PRO A 222 10.69 3.01 -17.37
C PRO A 222 10.73 3.09 -18.89
N ILE A 223 11.79 2.61 -19.55
CA ILE A 223 11.95 2.67 -21.02
C ILE A 223 10.92 1.76 -21.69
N SER A 224 10.83 0.51 -21.25
CA SER A 224 9.85 -0.48 -21.74
C SER A 224 8.42 0.00 -21.55
N ARG A 225 8.13 0.63 -20.41
CA ARG A 225 6.83 1.25 -20.12
C ARG A 225 6.55 2.45 -21.03
N TYR A 226 7.55 3.30 -21.27
CA TYR A 226 7.45 4.48 -22.14
C TYR A 226 7.20 4.09 -23.60
N LEU A 227 7.98 3.15 -24.14
CA LEU A 227 7.80 2.63 -25.50
C LEU A 227 6.44 1.93 -25.68
N SER A 228 6.00 1.17 -24.68
CA SER A 228 4.67 0.56 -24.69
C SER A 228 3.54 1.61 -24.68
N GLU A 229 3.74 2.74 -24.01
CA GLU A 229 2.81 3.88 -24.05
C GLU A 229 2.81 4.54 -25.42
N PHE A 230 3.99 4.85 -25.96
CA PHE A 230 4.16 5.37 -27.31
C PHE A 230 3.38 4.55 -28.34
N ARG A 231 3.58 3.23 -28.41
CA ARG A 231 2.82 2.39 -29.37
C ARG A 231 1.32 2.39 -29.14
N HIS A 232 0.88 2.53 -27.89
CA HIS A 232 -0.55 2.59 -27.60
C HIS A 232 -1.16 3.91 -28.07
N VAL A 233 -0.43 5.01 -27.86
CA VAL A 233 -0.80 6.36 -28.31
C VAL A 233 -0.77 6.44 -29.84
N GLN A 234 0.26 5.88 -30.47
CA GLN A 234 0.37 5.74 -31.93
C GLN A 234 -0.84 5.06 -32.56
N ARG A 235 -1.49 4.12 -31.85
CA ARG A 235 -2.74 3.45 -32.28
C ARG A 235 -4.02 4.20 -31.91
N GLY A 236 -3.92 5.30 -31.16
CA GLY A 236 -5.02 6.23 -30.85
C GLY A 236 -5.41 6.33 -29.38
N ALA A 237 -4.64 5.77 -28.44
CA ALA A 237 -4.90 5.98 -27.02
C ALA A 237 -4.58 7.43 -26.61
N THR A 238 -5.43 8.02 -25.77
CA THR A 238 -5.21 9.39 -25.25
C THR A 238 -5.38 9.49 -23.75
N TRP A 239 -6.29 8.70 -23.17
CA TRP A 239 -6.77 8.86 -21.79
C TRP A 239 -7.24 10.28 -21.48
N ARG A 240 -7.71 11.03 -22.48
CA ARG A 240 -8.11 12.45 -22.36
C ARG A 240 -9.22 12.74 -21.34
N ASN A 241 -9.97 11.72 -20.93
CA ASN A 241 -11.02 11.83 -19.91
C ASN A 241 -10.49 11.61 -18.47
N SER A 242 -9.17 11.57 -18.28
CA SER A 242 -8.56 11.55 -16.94
C SER A 242 -8.80 12.91 -16.28
N ARG A 243 -9.13 12.91 -14.98
CA ARG A 243 -9.54 14.14 -14.29
C ARG A 243 -8.36 14.98 -13.86
N HIS A 244 -7.23 14.36 -13.53
CA HIS A 244 -6.06 15.07 -13.00
C HIS A 244 -6.45 15.95 -11.81
N TRP A 245 -7.27 15.40 -10.92
CA TRP A 245 -7.81 16.12 -9.77
C TRP A 245 -6.75 16.31 -8.69
N CYS A 246 -6.50 17.57 -8.31
CA CYS A 246 -5.56 17.91 -7.25
C CYS A 246 -5.95 19.25 -6.64
N GLY A 247 -5.76 19.41 -5.32
CA GLY A 247 -6.12 20.65 -4.62
C GLY A 247 -7.60 21.03 -4.74
N GLY A 248 -8.50 20.05 -4.85
CA GLY A 248 -9.95 20.28 -4.93
C GLY A 248 -10.46 20.73 -6.31
N ARG A 249 -9.64 20.65 -7.37
CA ARG A 249 -10.04 21.02 -8.73
C ARG A 249 -9.41 20.14 -9.80
N VAL A 250 -9.95 20.22 -11.01
CA VAL A 250 -9.38 19.63 -12.24
C VAL A 250 -8.25 20.53 -12.76
N ALA A 251 -7.21 19.92 -13.32
CA ALA A 251 -6.15 20.64 -14.03
C ALA A 251 -6.70 21.36 -15.27
N THR A 252 -6.27 22.60 -15.49
CA THR A 252 -6.69 23.39 -16.66
C THR A 252 -5.86 23.02 -17.90
N ASP A 253 -6.37 23.34 -19.09
CA ASP A 253 -5.64 23.12 -20.35
C ASP A 253 -4.34 23.94 -20.44
N ALA A 254 -4.25 25.05 -19.70
CA ALA A 254 -3.02 25.85 -19.59
C ALA A 254 -1.96 25.16 -18.72
N GLU A 255 -2.37 24.41 -17.68
CA GLU A 255 -1.48 23.64 -16.82
C GLU A 255 -1.06 22.31 -17.46
N LEU A 256 -1.96 21.70 -18.23
CA LEU A 256 -1.73 20.45 -18.95
C LEU A 256 -2.07 20.56 -20.45
N PRO A 257 -1.25 21.26 -21.25
CA PRO A 257 -1.46 21.35 -22.68
C PRO A 257 -1.39 19.99 -23.36
N HIS A 258 -2.21 19.78 -24.39
CA HIS A 258 -2.16 18.57 -25.20
C HIS A 258 -0.95 18.57 -26.15
N CYS A 259 -0.35 17.39 -26.34
CA CYS A 259 0.72 17.18 -27.33
C CYS A 259 0.21 16.98 -28.77
N TYR A 260 -1.11 16.94 -28.96
CA TYR A 260 -1.73 16.65 -30.25
C TYR A 260 -2.91 17.55 -30.49
N GLN A 261 -3.25 17.72 -31.77
CA GLN A 261 -4.43 18.44 -32.21
C GLN A 261 -5.57 17.47 -32.52
N GLY A 262 -6.81 17.90 -32.31
CA GLY A 262 -8.00 17.10 -32.59
C GLY A 262 -8.26 15.98 -31.57
N SER A 263 -8.69 14.81 -32.05
CA SER A 263 -9.26 13.77 -31.18
C SER A 263 -8.25 12.78 -30.59
N SER A 264 -7.10 12.57 -31.24
CA SER A 264 -6.05 11.64 -30.81
C SER A 264 -4.68 11.93 -31.45
N TRP A 265 -3.62 11.33 -30.90
CA TRP A 265 -2.26 11.40 -31.44
C TRP A 265 -1.90 10.17 -32.30
N ARG A 266 -2.86 9.71 -33.12
CA ARG A 266 -2.68 8.52 -33.96
C ARG A 266 -1.59 8.77 -35.00
N GLY A 267 -0.73 7.78 -35.22
CA GLY A 267 0.35 7.84 -36.21
C GLY A 267 1.59 8.61 -35.77
N VAL A 268 1.63 9.16 -34.54
CA VAL A 268 2.80 9.85 -33.99
C VAL A 268 4.07 8.99 -34.13
N THR A 269 5.18 9.62 -34.50
CA THR A 269 6.51 9.00 -34.52
C THR A 269 7.14 8.98 -33.13
N LEU A 270 8.18 8.19 -32.90
CA LEU A 270 8.83 8.15 -31.59
C LEU A 270 9.47 9.50 -31.24
N ASP A 271 10.06 10.17 -32.23
CA ASP A 271 10.72 11.46 -32.05
C ASP A 271 9.73 12.56 -31.68
N GLU A 272 8.59 12.66 -32.37
CA GLU A 272 7.52 13.61 -32.00
C GLU A 272 6.95 13.31 -30.62
N PHE A 273 6.79 12.02 -30.28
CA PHE A 273 6.31 11.60 -28.98
C PHE A 273 7.28 12.02 -27.86
N ALA A 274 8.58 11.89 -28.08
CA ALA A 274 9.62 12.30 -27.14
C ALA A 274 9.83 13.82 -27.09
N ALA A 275 9.62 14.52 -28.19
CA ALA A 275 9.86 15.96 -28.30
C ALA A 275 8.80 16.82 -27.59
N CYS A 276 7.59 16.32 -27.35
CA CYS A 276 6.56 17.10 -26.67
C CYS A 276 6.89 17.30 -25.17
N PRO A 277 7.12 18.54 -24.70
CA PRO A 277 7.49 18.82 -23.30
C PRO A 277 6.37 18.53 -22.30
N HIS A 278 5.11 18.50 -22.76
CA HIS A 278 3.93 18.23 -21.93
C HIS A 278 3.48 16.76 -21.98
N ASN A 279 4.29 15.86 -22.55
CA ASN A 279 3.92 14.46 -22.68
C ASN A 279 3.84 13.77 -21.30
N LEU A 280 2.63 13.44 -20.87
CA LEU A 280 2.35 12.77 -19.59
C LEU A 280 2.95 11.35 -19.49
N ALA A 281 3.48 10.78 -20.57
CA ALA A 281 4.27 9.55 -20.51
C ALA A 281 5.61 9.76 -19.77
N ALA A 282 6.21 10.95 -19.88
CA ALA A 282 7.45 11.26 -19.17
C ALA A 282 7.22 11.23 -17.65
N ASN A 283 8.07 10.50 -16.92
CA ASN A 283 7.99 10.33 -15.47
C ASN A 283 6.60 9.95 -14.93
N ARG A 284 5.79 9.22 -15.72
CA ARG A 284 4.43 8.83 -15.36
C ARG A 284 4.36 8.11 -14.01
N GLN A 285 5.24 7.15 -13.78
CA GLN A 285 5.24 6.36 -12.54
C GLN A 285 5.50 7.26 -11.32
N THR A 286 6.50 8.14 -11.40
CA THR A 286 6.78 9.12 -10.34
C THR A 286 5.60 10.04 -10.10
N ARG A 287 5.05 10.66 -11.16
CA ARG A 287 3.92 11.59 -11.06
C ARG A 287 2.67 10.93 -10.46
N MET A 288 2.35 9.72 -10.91
CA MET A 288 1.13 9.03 -10.45
C MET A 288 1.26 8.44 -9.04
N MET A 289 2.48 8.36 -8.51
CA MET A 289 2.74 7.85 -7.16
C MET A 289 3.01 8.96 -6.14
N SER A 290 3.34 10.17 -6.60
CA SER A 290 3.58 11.33 -5.73
C SER A 290 2.29 11.98 -5.26
N ASP A 291 2.35 12.59 -4.09
CA ASP A 291 1.41 13.62 -3.66
C ASP A 291 1.70 14.91 -4.45
N LEU A 292 0.85 15.20 -5.43
CA LEU A 292 1.01 16.37 -6.29
C LEU A 292 0.68 17.67 -5.58
N ALA A 293 -0.06 17.65 -4.46
CA ALA A 293 -0.35 18.85 -3.69
C ALA A 293 0.92 19.48 -3.11
N LEU A 294 1.95 18.66 -2.80
CA LEU A 294 3.25 19.12 -2.32
C LEU A 294 4.01 20.00 -3.32
N VAL A 295 3.67 19.91 -4.60
CA VAL A 295 4.36 20.64 -5.68
C VAL A 295 3.44 21.62 -6.41
N GLY A 296 2.36 22.06 -5.76
CA GLY A 296 1.40 22.99 -6.38
C GLY A 296 0.56 22.35 -7.49
N CYS A 297 0.32 21.04 -7.39
CA CYS A 297 -0.42 20.25 -8.37
C CYS A 297 0.24 20.29 -9.76
N TYR A 298 -0.50 20.79 -10.76
CA TYR A 298 -0.07 20.88 -12.14
C TYR A 298 0.47 22.27 -12.51
N ASN A 299 0.49 23.22 -11.55
CA ASN A 299 1.10 24.52 -11.75
C ASN A 299 2.63 24.42 -11.68
N THR A 300 3.28 24.42 -12.84
CA THR A 300 4.75 24.33 -12.96
C THR A 300 5.48 25.59 -12.49
N SER A 301 4.79 26.72 -12.33
CA SER A 301 5.37 27.98 -11.84
C SER A 301 5.43 28.07 -10.31
N TYR A 302 4.87 27.08 -9.60
CA TYR A 302 4.84 27.08 -8.13
C TYR A 302 6.24 27.00 -7.48
N MET A 303 7.16 26.28 -8.11
CA MET A 303 8.55 26.12 -7.66
C MET A 303 9.48 25.81 -8.84
N SER A 304 10.79 25.82 -8.62
CA SER A 304 11.76 25.49 -9.67
C SER A 304 11.58 24.05 -10.17
N ALA A 305 11.90 23.80 -11.45
CA ALA A 305 11.77 22.46 -12.03
C ALA A 305 12.63 21.40 -11.30
N SER A 306 13.83 21.78 -10.84
CA SER A 306 14.74 20.89 -10.12
C SER A 306 14.17 20.50 -8.75
N GLU A 307 13.67 21.48 -8.00
CA GLU A 307 13.02 21.26 -6.71
C GLU A 307 11.75 20.42 -6.86
N ARG A 308 10.91 20.74 -7.85
CA ARG A 308 9.69 19.97 -8.18
C ARG A 308 10.02 18.51 -8.42
N ASN A 309 11.02 18.22 -9.25
CA ASN A 309 11.42 16.85 -9.56
C ASN A 309 11.94 16.11 -8.32
N ARG A 310 12.74 16.78 -7.46
CA ARG A 310 13.25 16.22 -6.20
C ARG A 310 12.10 15.89 -5.23
N VAL A 311 11.17 16.81 -5.02
CA VAL A 311 10.01 16.62 -4.12
C VAL A 311 9.10 15.52 -4.64
N MET A 312 8.78 15.51 -5.94
CA MET A 312 7.96 14.45 -6.55
C MET A 312 8.62 13.07 -6.42
N LEU A 313 9.93 12.96 -6.66
CA LEU A 313 10.63 11.68 -6.53
C LEU A 313 10.66 11.19 -5.08
N ALA A 314 10.93 12.08 -4.13
CA ALA A 314 10.92 11.74 -2.71
C ALA A 314 9.53 11.29 -2.24
N SER A 315 8.48 12.02 -2.65
CA SER A 315 7.08 11.68 -2.36
C SER A 315 6.69 10.33 -2.96
N ALA A 316 7.01 10.08 -4.24
CA ALA A 316 6.71 8.81 -4.89
C ALA A 316 7.40 7.62 -4.21
N LYS A 317 8.67 7.75 -3.82
CA LYS A 317 9.40 6.70 -3.08
C LYS A 317 8.76 6.43 -1.72
N ARG A 318 8.43 7.49 -0.97
CA ARG A 318 7.77 7.37 0.33
C ARG A 318 6.41 6.68 0.21
N ASN A 319 5.60 7.10 -0.75
CA ASN A 319 4.26 6.55 -0.96
C ASN A 319 4.32 5.08 -1.42
N LEU A 320 5.29 4.73 -2.28
CA LEU A 320 5.49 3.35 -2.70
C LEU A 320 5.93 2.45 -1.53
N ALA A 321 6.85 2.91 -0.69
CA ALA A 321 7.28 2.18 0.52
C ALA A 321 6.14 2.03 1.54
N ALA A 322 5.21 2.99 1.58
CA ALA A 322 4.01 2.95 2.40
C ALA A 322 2.85 2.14 1.79
N MET A 323 3.01 1.51 0.62
CA MET A 323 1.99 0.62 0.07
C MET A 323 2.07 -0.76 0.74
N ALA A 324 0.92 -1.43 0.83
CA ALA A 324 0.86 -2.80 1.31
C ALA A 324 1.55 -3.77 0.36
N PHE A 325 1.53 -3.51 -0.95
CA PHE A 325 2.17 -4.36 -1.94
C PHE A 325 2.45 -3.61 -3.24
N PHE A 326 3.56 -3.93 -3.89
CA PHE A 326 3.75 -3.64 -5.30
C PHE A 326 4.47 -4.80 -5.98
N ALA A 327 4.27 -4.94 -7.29
CA ALA A 327 5.02 -5.88 -8.10
C ALA A 327 5.58 -5.23 -9.37
N LEU A 328 6.54 -5.92 -9.95
CA LEU A 328 7.22 -5.53 -11.17
C LEU A 328 6.70 -6.38 -12.32
N THR A 329 6.44 -5.74 -13.46
CA THR A 329 5.94 -6.42 -14.67
C THR A 329 6.91 -7.50 -15.16
N GLU A 330 8.20 -7.32 -14.91
CA GLU A 330 9.30 -8.21 -15.26
C GLU A 330 9.33 -9.50 -14.42
N TYR A 331 8.65 -9.52 -13.27
CA TYR A 331 8.73 -10.59 -12.27
C TYR A 331 7.34 -11.04 -11.81
N GLN A 332 6.47 -11.44 -12.74
CA GLN A 332 5.05 -11.75 -12.45
C GLN A 332 4.89 -12.90 -11.45
N LYS A 333 5.68 -13.97 -11.57
CA LYS A 333 5.64 -15.11 -10.63
C LYS A 333 6.08 -14.73 -9.22
N MET A 334 7.12 -13.89 -9.10
CA MET A 334 7.55 -13.35 -7.81
C MET A 334 6.47 -12.43 -7.24
N GLY A 335 5.86 -11.59 -8.08
CA GLY A 335 4.75 -10.73 -7.70
C GLY A 335 3.54 -11.52 -7.18
N GLN A 336 3.20 -12.65 -7.81
CA GLN A 336 2.17 -13.55 -7.31
C GLN A 336 2.53 -14.04 -5.91
N TYR A 337 3.72 -14.63 -5.73
CA TYR A 337 4.15 -15.14 -4.43
C TYR A 337 4.09 -14.08 -3.33
N VAL A 338 4.69 -12.90 -3.58
CA VAL A 338 4.70 -11.81 -2.59
C VAL A 338 3.28 -11.33 -2.29
N PHE A 339 2.39 -11.24 -3.29
CA PHE A 339 0.99 -10.88 -3.05
C PHE A 339 0.30 -11.90 -2.15
N GLU A 340 0.46 -13.19 -2.45
CA GLU A 340 -0.19 -14.27 -1.71
C GLU A 340 0.25 -14.30 -0.25
N GLU A 341 1.55 -14.14 0.03
CA GLU A 341 2.07 -14.09 1.40
C GLU A 341 1.67 -12.80 2.13
N THR A 342 1.63 -11.65 1.42
CA THR A 342 1.26 -10.37 2.03
C THR A 342 -0.20 -10.35 2.49
N PHE A 343 -1.11 -10.89 1.68
CA PHE A 343 -2.55 -10.83 1.96
C PHE A 343 -3.12 -12.12 2.52
N ASN A 344 -2.30 -13.18 2.65
CA ASN A 344 -2.73 -14.53 2.98
C ASN A 344 -3.91 -15.01 2.07
N LEU A 345 -3.77 -14.73 0.78
CA LEU A 345 -4.71 -15.13 -0.28
C LEU A 345 -3.97 -16.03 -1.27
N ARG A 346 -4.70 -16.82 -2.07
CA ARG A 346 -4.09 -17.68 -3.10
C ARG A 346 -4.75 -17.45 -4.44
N PHE A 347 -3.97 -17.46 -5.51
CA PHE A 347 -4.52 -17.53 -6.86
C PHE A 347 -4.74 -18.99 -7.26
N ALA A 348 -5.94 -19.31 -7.74
CA ALA A 348 -6.27 -20.60 -8.34
C ALA A 348 -5.56 -20.81 -9.69
N VAL A 349 -5.21 -19.73 -10.39
CA VAL A 349 -4.48 -19.76 -11.67
C VAL A 349 -3.12 -19.10 -11.48
N PRO A 350 -2.00 -19.82 -11.73
CA PRO A 350 -0.67 -19.26 -11.58
C PRO A 350 -0.38 -18.20 -12.64
N PHE A 351 0.45 -17.21 -12.30
CA PHE A 351 0.86 -16.17 -13.22
C PHE A 351 1.86 -16.73 -14.23
N GLU A 352 1.64 -16.40 -15.50
CA GLU A 352 2.58 -16.67 -16.58
C GLU A 352 3.43 -15.43 -16.86
N GLN A 353 4.73 -15.62 -17.08
CA GLN A 353 5.64 -14.54 -17.41
C GLN A 353 5.58 -14.26 -18.91
N HIS A 354 5.07 -13.08 -19.28
CA HIS A 354 5.02 -12.65 -20.68
C HIS A 354 6.10 -11.60 -20.98
N ASN A 355 7.32 -12.08 -21.28
CA ASN A 355 8.44 -11.22 -21.66
C ASN A 355 8.26 -10.59 -23.06
N SER A 356 7.47 -11.22 -23.92
CA SER A 356 7.17 -10.77 -25.29
C SER A 356 6.07 -9.69 -25.30
N THR A 357 6.19 -8.67 -24.44
CA THR A 357 5.46 -7.43 -24.72
C THR A 357 6.26 -6.66 -25.77
N LEU A 358 6.03 -7.00 -27.04
CA LEU A 358 6.56 -6.28 -28.20
C LEU A 358 6.32 -4.78 -27.97
N SER A 359 7.45 -4.07 -27.82
CA SER A 359 7.53 -2.64 -27.57
C SER A 359 6.77 -1.83 -28.59
#